data_AF-A0A7X2MU94-F1
#
_entry.id   AF-A0A7X2MU94-F1
#
_cell.length_a   1.000
_cell.length_b   1.000
_cell.length_c   1.000
_cell.angle_alpha   90.00
_cell.angle_beta   90.00
_cell.angle_gamma   90.00
#
_symmetry.space_group_name_H-M   'P 1'
#
loop_
_entity.id
_entity.type
_entity.pdbx_description
1 polymer ?
#
loop_
_entity_poly.entity_id
_entity_poly.type
_entity_poly.pdbx_seq_one_letter_code
_entity_poly.pdbx_strand_id
1 'polypeptide(L)'
;INFARRANWQEAACSSLTELFAPQIHQSRLDSWPQHYPWIKEEGYFYFRSRLGQANRDVEHGLALALEYFTTAETQNRMLEILQFKLDILW
;
A
#
# COMPACT_ATOMS: atom_id res chain seq x y z
N ILE A 1 -5.58 -7.89 -11.83
CA ILE A 1 -4.58 -8.16 -12.91
C ILE A 1 -4.72 -7.19 -14.10
N ASN A 2 -5.92 -6.88 -14.60
CA ASN A 2 -6.06 -6.03 -15.79
C ASN A 2 -5.97 -4.51 -15.54
N PHE A 3 -6.20 -4.03 -14.32
CA PHE A 3 -6.26 -2.59 -14.02
C PHE A 3 -4.98 -1.84 -14.43
N ALA A 4 -3.82 -2.22 -13.88
CA ALA A 4 -2.55 -1.54 -14.17
C ALA A 4 -2.12 -1.62 -15.66
N ARG A 5 -2.64 -2.59 -16.43
CA ARG A 5 -2.38 -2.70 -17.87
C ARG A 5 -3.29 -1.81 -18.73
N ARG A 6 -4.46 -1.40 -18.22
CA ARG A 6 -5.52 -0.75 -18.99
C ARG A 6 -5.80 0.69 -18.56
N ALA A 7 -5.61 1.00 -17.27
CA ALA A 7 -5.74 2.35 -16.76
C ALA A 7 -4.59 3.24 -17.27
N ASN A 8 -4.76 4.56 -17.19
CA ASN A 8 -3.62 5.46 -17.37
C ASN A 8 -2.58 5.22 -16.25
N TRP A 9 -1.33 5.63 -16.51
CA TRP A 9 -0.23 5.26 -15.62
C TRP A 9 -0.33 5.94 -14.25
N GLN A 10 -0.95 7.13 -14.15
CA GLN A 10 -1.15 7.83 -12.88
C GLN A 10 -2.15 7.10 -11.98
N GLU A 11 -3.29 6.66 -12.53
CA GLU A 11 -4.27 5.83 -11.82
C GLU A 11 -3.65 4.50 -11.38
N ALA A 12 -2.88 3.85 -12.27
CA ALA A 12 -2.17 2.62 -11.95
C ALA A 12 -1.16 2.83 -10.81
N ALA A 13 -0.34 3.88 -10.89
CA ALA A 13 0.65 4.21 -9.87
C ALA A 13 0.00 4.56 -8.54
N CYS A 14 -1.02 5.43 -8.52
CA CYS A 14 -1.67 5.87 -7.29
C CYS A 14 -2.53 4.78 -6.63
N SER A 15 -2.91 3.72 -7.35
CA SER A 15 -3.50 2.52 -6.74
C SER A 15 -2.54 1.78 -5.78
N SER A 16 -1.25 2.15 -5.75
CA SER A 16 -0.30 1.69 -4.74
C SER A 16 -0.53 2.30 -3.36
N LEU A 17 -1.28 3.42 -3.24
CA LEU A 17 -1.43 4.20 -2.01
C LEU A 17 -2.04 3.47 -0.81
N THR A 18 -2.54 2.24 -0.97
CA THR A 18 -2.75 1.33 0.16
C THR A 18 -1.49 1.10 1.00
N GLU A 19 -0.30 1.37 0.45
CA GLU A 19 0.98 1.34 1.17
C GLU A 19 1.08 2.38 2.30
N LEU A 20 0.23 3.41 2.32
CA LEU A 20 0.03 4.29 3.48
C LEU A 20 -0.29 3.50 4.76
N PHE A 21 -0.95 2.35 4.62
CA PHE A 21 -1.42 1.53 5.74
C PHE A 21 -0.51 0.31 5.99
N ALA A 22 0.44 0.02 5.08
CA ALA A 22 1.28 -1.17 5.15
C ALA A 22 2.22 -1.22 6.37
N PRO A 23 2.83 -0.11 6.84
CA PRO A 23 3.71 -0.15 8.00
C PRO A 23 3.02 -0.65 9.26
N GLN A 24 1.77 -0.23 9.51
CA GLN A 24 1.03 -0.59 10.71
C GLN A 24 0.75 -2.10 10.78
N ILE A 25 0.31 -2.71 9.67
CA ILE A 25 0.04 -4.15 9.64
C ILE A 25 1.34 -4.99 9.70
N HIS A 26 2.45 -4.50 9.13
CA HIS A 26 3.74 -5.14 9.26
C HIS A 26 4.27 -5.10 10.69
N GLN A 27 4.17 -3.95 11.36
CA GLN A 27 4.56 -3.81 12.76
C GLN A 27 3.71 -4.73 13.67
N SER A 28 2.39 -4.78 13.46
CA SER A 28 1.51 -5.66 14.23
C SER A 28 1.92 -7.14 14.15
N ARG A 29 2.38 -7.61 12.98
CA ARG A 29 2.88 -8.98 12.82
C ARG A 29 4.19 -9.20 13.57
N LEU A 30 5.12 -8.24 13.50
CA LEU A 30 6.39 -8.28 14.22
C LEU A 30 6.19 -8.33 15.74
N ASP A 31 5.20 -7.61 16.25
CA ASP A 31 4.92 -7.54 17.69
C ASP A 31 4.25 -8.81 18.24
N SER A 32 3.33 -9.40 17.45
CA SER A 32 2.42 -10.45 17.93
C SER A 32 2.82 -11.88 17.52
N TRP A 33 3.38 -12.07 16.33
CA TRP A 33 3.63 -13.42 15.81
C TRP A 33 4.68 -14.21 16.60
N PRO A 34 5.77 -13.61 17.11
CA PRO A 34 6.72 -14.35 17.95
C PRO A 34 6.08 -14.96 19.20
N GLN A 35 5.01 -14.34 19.72
CA GLN A 35 4.29 -14.80 20.91
C GLN A 35 3.28 -15.91 20.56
N HIS A 36 2.53 -15.74 19.47
CA HIS A 36 1.45 -16.67 19.11
C HIS A 36 1.92 -17.85 18.24
N TYR A 37 3.01 -17.67 17.48
CA TYR A 37 3.51 -18.62 16.51
C TYR A 37 5.03 -18.83 16.64
N PRO A 38 5.53 -19.32 17.79
CA PRO A 38 6.96 -19.43 18.07
C PRO A 38 7.71 -20.44 17.19
N TRP A 39 6.98 -21.21 16.37
CA TRP A 39 7.54 -22.12 15.38
C TRP A 39 8.00 -21.41 14.09
N ILE A 40 7.59 -20.14 13.88
CA ILE A 40 8.08 -19.32 12.77
C ILE A 40 9.53 -18.93 13.08
N LYS A 41 10.44 -19.21 12.15
CA LYS A 41 11.85 -18.85 12.30
C LYS A 41 12.06 -17.35 12.16
N GLU A 42 13.04 -16.81 12.89
CA GLU A 42 13.33 -15.38 12.96
C GLU A 42 13.63 -14.75 11.59
N GLU A 43 14.24 -15.50 10.68
CA GLU A 43 14.54 -15.05 9.32
C GLU A 43 13.26 -14.75 8.51
N GLY A 44 12.13 -15.39 8.86
CA GLY A 44 10.83 -15.16 8.24
C GLY A 44 10.29 -13.74 8.46
N TYR A 45 10.76 -13.04 9.50
CA TYR A 45 10.34 -11.67 9.80
C TYR A 45 11.12 -10.58 9.05
N PHE A 46 12.18 -10.95 8.33
CA PHE A 46 13.02 -9.99 7.60
C PHE A 46 12.21 -9.17 6.58
N TYR A 47 11.27 -9.80 5.88
CA TYR A 47 10.41 -9.12 4.90
C TYR A 47 9.56 -8.01 5.54
N PHE A 48 8.94 -8.26 6.69
CA PHE A 48 8.14 -7.23 7.36
C PHE A 48 9.01 -6.07 7.84
N ARG A 49 10.19 -6.35 8.39
CA ARG A 49 11.17 -5.33 8.81
C ARG A 49 11.64 -4.46 7.64
N SER A 50 11.96 -5.06 6.49
CA SER A 50 12.43 -4.30 5.33
C SER A 50 11.34 -3.38 4.75
N ARG A 51 10.08 -3.84 4.74
CA ARG A 51 8.94 -3.04 4.25
C ARG A 51 8.61 -1.83 5.13
N LEU A 52 8.90 -1.84 6.43
CA LEU A 52 8.74 -0.65 7.29
C LEU A 52 9.57 0.54 6.79
N GLY A 53 10.80 0.30 6.32
CA GLY A 53 11.67 1.36 5.79
C GLY A 53 11.41 1.71 4.32
N GLN A 54 10.89 0.77 3.52
CA GLN A 54 10.63 0.98 2.10
C GLN A 54 9.30 1.70 1.85
N ALA A 55 8.23 1.32 2.56
CA ALA A 55 6.89 1.84 2.34
C ALA A 55 6.82 3.37 2.48
N ASN A 56 7.58 3.97 3.39
CA ASN A 56 7.61 5.43 3.55
C ASN A 56 8.11 6.14 2.28
N ARG A 57 9.14 5.61 1.60
CA ARG A 57 9.67 6.21 0.37
C ARG A 57 8.73 6.03 -0.81
N ASP A 58 8.11 4.85 -0.93
CA ASP A 58 7.18 4.54 -2.02
C ASP A 58 5.92 5.44 -1.91
N VAL A 59 5.45 5.69 -0.68
CA VAL A 59 4.29 6.54 -0.39
C VAL A 59 4.57 8.03 -0.65
N GLU A 60 5.75 8.55 -0.32
CA GLU A 60 6.08 9.96 -0.55
C GLU A 60 5.90 10.33 -2.04
N HIS A 61 6.42 9.49 -2.94
CA HIS A 61 6.29 9.71 -4.37
C HIS A 61 4.84 9.54 -4.85
N GLY A 62 4.17 8.45 -4.44
CA GLY A 62 2.79 8.18 -4.83
C GLY A 62 1.81 9.25 -4.37
N LEU A 63 2.00 9.81 -3.17
CA LEU A 63 1.15 10.84 -2.61
C LEU A 63 1.36 12.19 -3.32
N ALA A 64 2.62 12.55 -3.60
CA ALA A 64 2.93 13.75 -4.38
C ALA A 64 2.27 13.69 -5.77
N LEU A 65 2.40 12.56 -6.47
CA LEU A 65 1.76 12.34 -7.76
C LEU A 65 0.24 12.46 -7.69
N ALA A 66 -0.39 11.87 -6.66
CA ALA A 66 -1.83 11.94 -6.50
C ALA A 66 -2.32 13.37 -6.26
N LEU A 67 -1.61 14.14 -5.43
CA LEU A 67 -1.92 15.54 -5.15
C LEU A 67 -1.75 16.44 -6.39
N GLU A 68 -0.76 16.15 -7.24
CA GLU A 68 -0.52 16.89 -8.48
C GLU A 68 -1.55 16.56 -9.58
N TYR A 69 -1.95 15.30 -9.69
CA TYR A 69 -2.77 14.81 -10.80
C TYR A 69 -4.29 14.93 -10.56
N PHE A 70 -4.77 14.63 -9.35
CA PHE A 70 -6.20 14.61 -9.03
C PHE A 70 -6.64 15.93 -8.37
N THR A 71 -6.73 16.99 -9.18
CA THR A 71 -6.93 18.38 -8.71
C THR A 71 -8.37 18.88 -8.79
N THR A 72 -9.30 18.08 -9.33
CA THR A 72 -10.72 18.41 -9.44
C THR A 72 -11.56 17.45 -8.60
N ALA A 73 -12.75 17.87 -8.18
CA ALA A 73 -13.65 17.02 -7.40
C ALA A 73 -13.95 15.68 -8.11
N GLU A 74 -14.16 15.71 -9.44
CA GLU A 74 -14.40 14.52 -10.25
C GLU A 74 -13.20 13.55 -10.22
N THR A 75 -11.99 14.07 -10.44
CA THR A 75 -10.77 13.25 -10.48
C THR A 75 -10.42 12.70 -9.09
N GLN A 76 -10.66 13.48 -8.02
CA GLN A 76 -10.49 13.04 -6.64
C GLN A 76 -11.45 11.92 -6.27
N ASN A 77 -12.73 12.04 -6.62
CA ASN A 77 -13.71 10.97 -6.39
C ASN A 77 -13.31 9.69 -7.12
N ARG A 78 -12.86 9.80 -8.38
CA ARG A 78 -12.34 8.66 -9.14
C ARG A 78 -11.11 8.02 -8.48
N MET A 79 -10.19 8.81 -7.92
CA MET A 79 -9.03 8.27 -7.19
C MET A 79 -9.45 7.53 -5.92
N LEU A 80 -10.45 8.04 -5.20
CA LEU A 80 -11.02 7.34 -4.03
C LEU A 80 -11.66 6.01 -4.43
N GLU A 81 -12.38 5.95 -5.54
CA GLU A 81 -12.92 4.69 -6.09
C GLU A 81 -11.81 3.70 -6.47
N ILE A 82 -10.71 4.18 -7.04
CA ILE A 82 -9.54 3.33 -7.35
C ILE A 82 -8.92 2.78 -6.07
N LEU A 83 -8.81 3.60 -5.03
CA LEU A 83 -8.29 3.17 -3.74
C LEU A 83 -9.24 2.15 -3.08
N GLN A 84 -10.56 2.36 -3.16
CA GLN A 84 -11.56 1.41 -2.70
C GLN A 84 -11.45 0.08 -3.45
N PHE A 85 -11.37 0.10 -4.78
CA PHE A 85 -11.13 -1.09 -5.60
C PHE A 85 -9.87 -1.85 -5.16
N LYS A 86 -8.80 -1.14 -4.78
CA LYS A 86 -7.59 -1.77 -4.27
C LYS A 86 -7.81 -2.41 -2.90
N LEU A 87 -8.56 -1.76 -2.01
CA LEU A 87 -8.93 -2.31 -0.71
C LEU A 87 -9.78 -3.58 -0.87
N ASP A 88 -10.71 -3.61 -1.83
CA ASP A 88 -11.56 -4.78 -2.14
C ASP A 88 -10.76 -5.98 -2.68
N ILE A 89 -9.52 -5.77 -3.15
CA ILE A 89 -8.61 -6.88 -3.53
C ILE A 89 -7.91 -7.46 -2.30
N LEU A 90 -7.66 -6.64 -1.28
CA LEU A 90 -6.89 -7.02 -0.10
C LEU A 90 -7.75 -7.69 0.98
N TRP A 91 -9.07 -7.66 0.84
CA TRP A 91 -10.05 -8.20 1.79
C TRP A 91 -10.96 -9.22 1.10
#